data_AF-A0A3S4U9J2-F1
#
_entry.id   AF-A0A3S4U9J2-F1
#
_cell.length_a   1.000
_cell.length_b   1.000
_cell.length_c   1.000
_cell.angle_alpha   90.00
_cell.angle_beta   90.00
_cell.angle_gamma   90.00
#
_symmetry.space_group_name_H-M   'P 1'
#
loop_
_entity.id
_entity.type
_entity.pdbx_description
1 polymer ?
#
loop_
_entity_poly.entity_id
_entity_poly.type
_entity_poly.pdbx_seq_one_letter_code
_entity_poly.pdbx_strand_id
1 'polypeptide(L)'
;MLSLIGIFVGLVLLMFLAFRGYSIVWIAPLCAAIVAFTGGLDILDAYLGSYMNGLVGFVKAWFPAFLLSAIFGNLMDVTGGAKSIAVWLTKVMGSKSAIASIVLGCALLTYGGVSLFVVVFAVYPLALAVFKEANISRRLIPGTIACGAFTFTMTALPGSPQIQNLIPTQYFGTDAMAAPIMGLTASAVLFFGGVAYLEYRRKNMPITASILLNLKIRL
;
A
#
# COMPACT_ATOMS: atom_id res chain seq x y z
N MET A 1 28.50 -18.72 -2.20
CA MET A 1 28.65 -17.36 -1.61
C MET A 1 28.42 -16.26 -2.62
N LEU A 2 28.92 -16.37 -3.85
CA LEU A 2 28.66 -15.40 -4.93
C LEU A 2 27.16 -15.20 -5.23
N SER A 3 26.37 -16.28 -5.18
CA SER A 3 24.91 -16.27 -5.35
C SER A 3 24.20 -15.36 -4.33
N LEU A 4 24.61 -15.42 -3.05
CA LEU A 4 24.02 -14.61 -1.99
C LEU A 4 24.32 -13.12 -2.21
N ILE A 5 25.57 -12.79 -2.58
CA ILE A 5 25.97 -11.43 -2.93
C ILE A 5 25.15 -10.93 -4.12
N GLY A 6 24.96 -11.78 -5.12
CA GLY A 6 24.09 -11.55 -6.28
C GLY A 6 22.69 -11.11 -5.93
N ILE A 7 22.04 -11.83 -5.00
CA ILE A 7 20.71 -11.51 -4.49
C ILE A 7 20.68 -10.11 -3.86
N PHE A 8 21.66 -9.80 -2.99
CA PHE A 8 21.73 -8.48 -2.36
C PHE A 8 21.97 -7.37 -3.38
N VAL A 9 22.87 -7.57 -4.34
CA VAL A 9 23.14 -6.59 -5.41
C VAL A 9 21.90 -6.36 -6.27
N GLY A 10 21.24 -7.44 -6.70
CA GLY A 10 20.01 -7.36 -7.47
C GLY A 10 18.88 -6.64 -6.72
N LEU A 11 18.72 -6.93 -5.43
CA LEU A 11 17.71 -6.28 -4.58
C LEU A 11 18.00 -4.78 -4.40
N VAL A 12 19.24 -4.41 -4.05
CA VAL A 12 19.63 -3.02 -3.86
C VAL A 12 19.49 -2.23 -5.16
N LEU A 13 19.89 -2.82 -6.29
CA LEU A 13 19.72 -2.20 -7.61
C LEU A 13 18.25 -1.99 -7.96
N LEU A 14 17.40 -3.00 -7.72
CA LEU A 14 15.97 -2.92 -7.95
C LEU A 14 15.34 -1.79 -7.13
N MET A 15 15.66 -1.71 -5.84
CA MET A 15 15.18 -0.64 -4.96
C MET A 15 15.65 0.73 -5.43
N PHE A 16 16.95 0.87 -5.73
CA PHE A 16 17.54 2.13 -6.19
C PHE A 16 16.87 2.65 -7.46
N LEU A 17 16.72 1.79 -8.47
CA LEU A 17 16.11 2.17 -9.74
C LEU A 17 14.60 2.42 -9.60
N ALA A 18 13.88 1.65 -8.78
CA ALA A 18 12.47 1.88 -8.50
C ALA A 18 12.25 3.26 -7.84
N PHE A 19 13.08 3.65 -6.87
CA PHE A 19 13.00 4.98 -6.25
C PHE A 19 13.35 6.13 -7.21
N ARG A 20 14.15 5.87 -8.25
CA ARG A 20 14.44 6.81 -9.34
C ARG A 20 13.28 6.97 -10.33
N GLY A 21 12.19 6.21 -10.18
CA GLY A 21 10.99 6.31 -11.01
C GLY A 21 11.08 5.57 -12.35
N TYR A 22 12.08 4.70 -12.51
CA TYR A 22 12.14 3.84 -13.69
C TYR A 22 11.08 2.72 -13.61
N SER A 23 10.61 2.26 -14.77
CA SER A 23 9.58 1.22 -14.84
C SER A 23 10.09 -0.13 -14.31
N ILE A 24 9.38 -0.67 -13.32
CA ILE A 24 9.67 -1.99 -12.72
C ILE A 24 9.60 -3.11 -13.78
N VAL A 25 8.80 -2.93 -14.84
CA VAL A 25 8.57 -3.93 -15.90
C VAL A 25 9.87 -4.40 -16.55
N TRP A 26 10.84 -3.50 -16.80
CA TRP A 26 12.12 -3.88 -17.42
C TRP A 26 13.26 -3.99 -16.42
N ILE A 27 13.16 -3.35 -15.25
CA ILE A 27 14.18 -3.44 -14.19
C ILE A 27 14.13 -4.79 -13.49
N ALA A 28 12.95 -5.34 -13.24
CA ALA A 28 12.82 -6.63 -12.57
C ALA A 28 13.51 -7.77 -13.36
N PRO A 29 13.34 -7.91 -14.69
CA PRO A 29 14.13 -8.83 -15.50
C PRO A 29 15.65 -8.57 -15.44
N LEU A 30 16.07 -7.30 -15.48
CA LEU A 30 17.49 -6.93 -15.41
C LEU A 30 18.11 -7.39 -14.08
N CYS A 31 17.42 -7.14 -12.96
CA CYS A 31 17.88 -7.54 -11.64
C CYS A 31 17.87 -9.07 -11.50
N ALA A 32 16.85 -9.75 -12.03
CA ALA A 32 16.80 -11.21 -12.07
C ALA A 32 17.96 -11.80 -12.88
N ALA A 33 18.35 -11.17 -13.99
CA ALA A 33 19.51 -11.59 -14.80
C ALA A 33 20.83 -11.48 -14.01
N ILE A 34 21.01 -10.42 -13.22
CA ILE A 34 22.18 -10.26 -12.34
C ILE A 34 22.22 -11.38 -11.29
N VAL A 35 21.08 -11.70 -10.69
CA VAL A 35 20.96 -12.80 -9.71
C VAL A 35 21.22 -14.16 -10.36
N ALA A 36 20.71 -14.39 -11.57
CA ALA A 36 20.95 -15.63 -12.32
C ALA A 36 22.44 -15.80 -12.65
N PHE A 37 23.07 -14.76 -13.19
CA PHE A 37 24.49 -14.74 -13.54
C PHE A 37 25.40 -15.04 -12.34
N THR A 38 25.17 -14.34 -11.23
CA THR A 38 25.94 -14.53 -9.98
C THR A 38 25.62 -15.85 -9.27
N GLY A 39 24.45 -16.44 -9.56
CA GLY A 39 24.03 -17.76 -9.12
C GLY A 39 24.58 -18.92 -9.96
N GLY A 40 25.25 -18.64 -11.08
CA GLY A 40 25.70 -19.68 -12.02
C GLY A 40 24.58 -20.33 -12.82
N LEU A 41 23.42 -19.66 -12.92
CA LEU A 41 22.30 -20.08 -13.75
C LEU A 41 22.44 -19.48 -15.15
N ASP A 42 21.95 -20.20 -16.16
CA ASP A 42 21.76 -19.60 -17.48
C ASP A 42 20.73 -18.47 -17.38
N ILE A 43 21.08 -17.31 -17.93
CA ILE A 43 20.27 -16.08 -17.81
C ILE A 43 18.94 -16.23 -18.56
N LEU A 44 18.96 -16.88 -19.73
CA LEU A 44 17.78 -17.04 -20.56
C LEU A 44 16.83 -18.06 -19.94
N ASP A 45 17.35 -19.17 -19.43
CA ASP A 45 16.55 -20.18 -18.72
C ASP A 45 15.96 -19.63 -17.42
N ALA A 46 16.74 -18.86 -16.65
CA ALA A 46 16.25 -18.20 -15.44
C ALA A 46 15.16 -17.17 -15.75
N TYR A 47 15.28 -16.45 -16.88
CA TYR A 47 14.28 -15.51 -17.34
C TYR A 47 12.99 -16.22 -17.78
N LEU A 48 13.07 -17.13 -18.75
CA LEU A 48 11.91 -17.84 -19.30
C LEU A 48 11.27 -18.82 -18.32
N GLY A 49 12.06 -19.35 -17.38
CA GLY A 49 11.61 -20.24 -16.32
C GLY A 49 11.22 -19.47 -15.06
N SER A 50 12.13 -19.40 -14.08
CA SER A 50 11.84 -18.94 -12.73
C SER A 50 11.19 -17.55 -12.68
N TYR A 51 11.72 -16.58 -13.42
CA TYR A 51 11.19 -15.21 -13.42
C TYR A 51 9.80 -15.14 -14.07
N MET A 52 9.65 -15.63 -15.30
CA MET A 52 8.37 -15.57 -16.02
C MET A 52 7.28 -16.38 -15.33
N ASN A 53 7.59 -17.56 -14.77
CA ASN A 53 6.63 -18.34 -13.99
C ASN A 53 6.15 -17.58 -12.75
N GLY A 54 7.07 -16.92 -12.03
CA GLY A 54 6.72 -16.07 -10.88
C GLY A 54 5.84 -14.88 -11.29
N LEU A 55 6.22 -14.19 -12.36
CA LEU A 55 5.47 -13.04 -12.90
C LEU A 55 4.06 -13.44 -13.33
N VAL A 56 3.94 -14.49 -14.15
CA VAL A 56 2.65 -14.98 -14.65
C VAL A 56 1.79 -15.49 -13.50
N GLY A 57 2.39 -16.22 -12.54
CA GLY A 57 1.69 -16.68 -11.34
C GLY A 57 1.09 -15.51 -10.55
N PHE A 58 1.88 -14.45 -10.34
CA PHE A 58 1.41 -13.23 -9.67
C PHE A 58 0.29 -12.54 -10.46
N VAL A 59 0.47 -12.31 -11.76
CA VAL A 59 -0.55 -11.67 -12.60
C VAL A 59 -1.84 -12.49 -12.59
N LYS A 60 -1.75 -13.81 -12.79
CA LYS A 60 -2.90 -14.71 -12.78
C LYS A 60 -3.67 -14.65 -11.46
N ALA A 61 -2.97 -14.57 -10.34
CA ALA A 61 -3.57 -14.49 -9.01
C ALA A 61 -4.20 -13.13 -8.70
N TRP A 62 -3.54 -12.03 -9.07
CA TRP A 62 -3.87 -10.68 -8.57
C TRP A 62 -4.57 -9.78 -9.59
N PHE A 63 -4.48 -10.08 -10.87
CA PHE A 63 -5.03 -9.24 -11.93
C PHE A 63 -6.53 -8.95 -11.77
N PRO A 64 -7.41 -9.94 -11.47
CA PRO A 64 -8.83 -9.65 -11.29
C PRO A 64 -9.11 -8.63 -10.18
N ALA A 65 -8.40 -8.72 -9.07
CA ALA A 65 -8.54 -7.78 -7.96
C ALA A 65 -8.07 -6.37 -8.36
N PHE A 66 -6.94 -6.24 -9.05
CA PHE A 66 -6.45 -4.95 -9.53
C PHE A 66 -7.35 -4.31 -10.58
N LEU A 67 -7.89 -5.11 -11.51
CA LEU A 67 -8.82 -4.63 -12.51
C LEU A 67 -10.10 -4.09 -11.87
N LEU A 68 -10.71 -4.87 -10.97
CA LEU A 68 -11.91 -4.43 -10.25
C LEU A 68 -11.65 -3.18 -9.40
N SER A 69 -10.46 -3.06 -8.80
CA SER A 69 -10.03 -1.87 -8.07
C SER A 69 -9.99 -0.62 -8.93
N ALA A 70 -9.40 -0.74 -10.11
CA ALA A 70 -9.27 0.37 -11.05
C ALA A 70 -10.63 0.81 -11.56
N ILE A 71 -11.52 -0.15 -11.87
CA ILE A 71 -12.90 0.12 -12.28
C ILE A 71 -13.68 0.80 -11.14
N PHE A 72 -13.60 0.28 -9.92
CA PHE A 72 -14.29 0.85 -8.76
C PHE A 72 -13.81 2.28 -8.45
N GLY A 73 -12.48 2.51 -8.45
CA GLY A 73 -11.90 3.84 -8.27
C GLY A 73 -12.41 4.84 -9.31
N ASN A 74 -12.46 4.43 -10.59
CA ASN A 74 -13.00 5.24 -11.67
C ASN A 74 -14.51 5.50 -11.49
N LEU A 75 -15.29 4.47 -11.15
CA LEU A 75 -16.73 4.58 -10.93
C LEU A 75 -17.06 5.56 -9.80
N MET A 76 -16.30 5.51 -8.70
CA MET A 76 -16.46 6.42 -7.56
C MET A 76 -16.15 7.88 -7.90
N ASP A 77 -15.21 8.10 -8.81
CA ASP A 77 -14.85 9.43 -9.30
C ASP A 77 -15.95 9.99 -10.21
N VAL A 78 -16.37 9.21 -11.22
CA VAL A 78 -17.38 9.67 -12.20
C VAL A 78 -18.79 9.81 -11.62
N THR A 79 -19.18 8.98 -10.65
CA THR A 79 -20.51 9.07 -10.01
C THR A 79 -20.60 10.16 -8.95
N GLY A 80 -19.46 10.73 -8.52
CA GLY A 80 -19.41 11.61 -7.36
C GLY A 80 -19.68 10.90 -6.03
N GLY A 81 -19.77 9.56 -6.01
CA GLY A 81 -19.95 8.75 -4.81
C GLY A 81 -18.87 9.03 -3.76
N ALA A 82 -17.63 9.23 -4.20
CA ALA A 82 -16.52 9.67 -3.36
C ALA A 82 -16.83 10.94 -2.55
N LYS A 83 -17.45 11.94 -3.19
CA LYS A 83 -17.82 13.22 -2.58
C LYS A 83 -18.95 13.04 -1.56
N SER A 84 -19.93 12.20 -1.87
CA SER A 84 -21.06 11.91 -0.96
C SER A 84 -20.61 11.22 0.33
N ILE A 85 -19.76 10.18 0.21
CA ILE A 85 -19.22 9.46 1.36
C ILE A 85 -18.38 10.40 2.23
N ALA A 86 -17.61 11.30 1.62
CA ALA A 86 -16.80 12.27 2.36
C ALA A 86 -17.64 13.19 3.24
N VAL A 87 -18.72 13.77 2.69
CA VAL A 87 -19.65 14.64 3.43
C VAL A 87 -20.34 13.89 4.56
N TRP A 88 -20.66 12.61 4.36
CA TRP A 88 -21.26 11.78 5.42
C TRP A 88 -20.24 11.47 6.53
N LEU A 89 -19.01 11.06 6.19
CA LEU A 89 -17.97 10.75 7.17
C LEU A 89 -17.53 11.96 7.99
N THR A 90 -17.42 13.15 7.37
CA THR A 90 -17.09 14.39 8.08
C THR A 90 -18.21 14.81 9.04
N LYS A 91 -19.47 14.61 8.67
CA LYS A 91 -20.63 14.83 9.56
C LYS A 91 -20.65 13.88 10.75
N VAL A 92 -20.36 12.60 10.55
CA VAL A 92 -20.43 11.60 11.62
C VAL A 92 -19.24 11.70 12.58
N MET A 93 -18.03 11.94 12.09
CA MET A 93 -16.81 11.81 12.90
C MET A 93 -16.18 13.16 13.31
N GLY A 94 -16.67 14.27 12.76
CA GLY A 94 -16.20 15.62 13.05
C GLY A 94 -14.83 15.94 12.42
N SER A 95 -14.61 17.22 12.09
CA SER A 95 -13.38 17.70 11.45
C SER A 95 -12.11 17.51 12.30
N LYS A 96 -12.26 17.35 13.63
CA LYS A 96 -11.15 17.22 14.57
C LYS A 96 -10.36 15.91 14.43
N SER A 97 -10.96 14.85 13.86
CA SER A 97 -10.37 13.51 13.79
C SER A 97 -10.20 12.96 12.37
N ALA A 98 -10.15 13.82 11.35
CA ALA A 98 -10.09 13.43 9.93
C ALA A 98 -9.00 12.40 9.57
N ILE A 99 -7.80 12.49 10.19
CA ILE A 99 -6.70 11.53 9.97
C ILE A 99 -7.09 10.16 10.51
N ALA A 100 -7.50 10.08 11.77
CA ALA A 100 -7.93 8.84 12.41
C ALA A 100 -9.12 8.20 11.67
N SER A 101 -10.04 9.01 11.14
CA SER A 101 -11.17 8.55 10.34
C SER A 101 -10.77 7.75 9.11
N ILE A 102 -9.80 8.26 8.35
CA ILE A 102 -9.31 7.59 7.15
C ILE A 102 -8.49 6.38 7.53
N VAL A 103 -7.65 6.46 8.57
CA VAL A 103 -6.87 5.31 9.05
C VAL A 103 -7.80 4.15 9.44
N LEU A 104 -8.84 4.42 10.22
CA LEU A 104 -9.82 3.41 10.63
C LEU A 104 -10.65 2.90 9.44
N GLY A 105 -11.04 3.77 8.51
CA GLY A 105 -11.73 3.35 7.28
C GLY A 105 -10.90 2.39 6.43
N CYS A 106 -9.62 2.73 6.20
CA CYS A 106 -8.67 1.83 5.53
C CYS A 106 -8.48 0.52 6.30
N ALA A 107 -8.38 0.59 7.62
CA ALA A 107 -8.20 -0.57 8.48
C ALA A 107 -9.38 -1.54 8.40
N LEU A 108 -10.61 -1.04 8.45
CA LEU A 108 -11.82 -1.85 8.32
C LEU A 108 -11.89 -2.55 6.96
N LEU A 109 -11.58 -1.83 5.87
CA LEU A 109 -11.59 -2.41 4.53
C LEU A 109 -10.52 -3.50 4.37
N THR A 110 -9.30 -3.20 4.79
CA THR A 110 -8.18 -4.16 4.70
C THR A 110 -8.39 -5.37 5.61
N TYR A 111 -8.85 -5.17 6.84
CA TYR A 111 -9.16 -6.28 7.73
C TYR A 111 -10.36 -7.11 7.22
N GLY A 112 -11.32 -6.46 6.54
CA GLY A 112 -12.44 -7.11 5.84
C GLY A 112 -12.05 -7.89 4.58
N GLY A 113 -10.76 -8.04 4.25
CA GLY A 113 -10.32 -8.82 3.10
C GLY A 113 -10.18 -8.04 1.80
N VAL A 114 -10.44 -6.73 1.82
CA VAL A 114 -10.20 -5.89 0.66
C VAL A 114 -8.69 -5.75 0.45
N SER A 115 -8.22 -6.07 -0.76
CA SER A 115 -6.80 -5.96 -1.09
C SER A 115 -6.30 -4.53 -0.89
N LEU A 116 -5.10 -4.40 -0.33
CA LEU A 116 -4.51 -3.10 0.04
C LEU A 116 -4.39 -2.16 -1.15
N PHE A 117 -4.15 -2.72 -2.34
CA PHE A 117 -4.08 -1.99 -3.60
C PHE A 117 -5.44 -1.41 -4.00
N VAL A 118 -6.54 -2.14 -3.73
CA VAL A 118 -7.92 -1.66 -3.94
C VAL A 118 -8.20 -0.47 -3.02
N VAL A 119 -7.79 -0.59 -1.75
CA VAL A 119 -8.08 0.40 -0.71
C VAL A 119 -7.50 1.75 -1.06
N VAL A 120 -6.32 1.83 -1.67
CA VAL A 120 -5.74 3.12 -2.10
C VAL A 120 -6.66 3.84 -3.07
N PHE A 121 -7.15 3.17 -4.12
CA PHE A 121 -8.01 3.79 -5.13
C PHE A 121 -9.41 4.12 -4.59
N ALA A 122 -9.96 3.25 -3.76
CA ALA A 122 -11.27 3.44 -3.14
C ALA A 122 -11.26 4.61 -2.14
N VAL A 123 -10.21 4.72 -1.32
CA VAL A 123 -10.15 5.66 -0.20
C VAL A 123 -9.50 6.98 -0.61
N TYR A 124 -8.69 7.05 -1.67
CA TYR A 124 -8.04 8.31 -2.07
C TYR A 124 -9.03 9.46 -2.36
N PRO A 125 -10.09 9.27 -3.17
CA PRO A 125 -11.08 10.31 -3.41
C PRO A 125 -11.79 10.77 -2.12
N LEU A 126 -12.10 9.80 -1.25
CA LEU A 126 -12.70 10.05 0.06
C LEU A 126 -11.77 10.88 0.96
N ALA A 127 -10.50 10.46 1.07
CA ALA A 127 -9.48 11.12 1.87
C ALA A 127 -9.24 12.56 1.40
N LEU A 128 -9.22 12.78 0.07
CA LEU A 128 -9.06 14.10 -0.53
C LEU A 128 -10.19 15.05 -0.12
N ALA A 129 -11.44 14.59 -0.18
CA ALA A 129 -12.59 15.39 0.19
C ALA A 129 -12.66 15.65 1.70
N VAL A 130 -12.40 14.64 2.55
CA VAL A 130 -12.35 14.80 4.01
C VAL A 130 -11.24 15.77 4.44
N PHE A 131 -10.05 15.68 3.85
CA PHE A 131 -8.94 16.59 4.16
C PHE A 131 -9.21 18.01 3.69
N LYS A 132 -9.89 18.17 2.55
CA LYS A 132 -10.31 19.49 2.07
C LYS A 132 -11.29 20.16 3.05
N GLU A 133 -12.28 19.42 3.54
CA GLU A 133 -13.26 19.94 4.50
C GLU A 133 -12.65 20.21 5.89
N ALA A 134 -11.72 19.37 6.33
CA ALA A 134 -10.99 19.55 7.59
C ALA A 134 -9.83 20.56 7.50
N ASN A 135 -9.64 21.22 6.34
CA ASN A 135 -8.54 22.15 6.06
C ASN A 135 -7.14 21.57 6.33
N ILE A 136 -6.93 20.31 5.96
CA ILE A 136 -5.68 19.55 6.10
C ILE A 136 -4.96 19.48 4.76
N SER A 137 -3.63 19.58 4.79
CA SER A 137 -2.80 19.44 3.57
C SER A 137 -2.96 18.07 2.92
N ARG A 138 -3.28 18.06 1.62
CA ARG A 138 -3.36 16.83 0.80
C ARG A 138 -2.07 16.00 0.79
N ARG A 139 -0.91 16.60 1.13
CA ARG A 139 0.38 15.91 1.22
C ARG A 139 0.38 14.80 2.27
N LEU A 140 -0.52 14.85 3.25
CA LEU A 140 -0.65 13.82 4.28
C LEU A 140 -1.50 12.62 3.83
N ILE A 141 -2.29 12.74 2.76
CA ILE A 141 -3.19 11.68 2.30
C ILE A 141 -2.46 10.35 2.05
N PRO A 142 -1.34 10.31 1.30
CA PRO A 142 -0.64 9.05 1.08
C PRO A 142 -0.16 8.41 2.39
N GLY A 143 0.33 9.22 3.32
CA GLY A 143 0.76 8.75 4.64
C GLY A 143 -0.40 8.24 5.49
N THR A 144 -1.57 8.88 5.44
CA THR A 144 -2.78 8.46 6.16
C THR A 144 -3.35 7.16 5.62
N ILE A 145 -3.44 7.02 4.30
CA ILE A 145 -3.87 5.76 3.66
C ILE A 145 -2.86 4.66 3.96
N ALA A 146 -1.55 4.95 3.83
CA ALA A 146 -0.51 3.98 4.15
C ALA A 146 -0.56 3.54 5.61
N CYS A 147 -0.80 4.46 6.54
CA CYS A 147 -0.95 4.12 7.96
C CYS A 147 -2.14 3.18 8.19
N GLY A 148 -3.28 3.40 7.56
CA GLY A 148 -4.46 2.55 7.76
C GLY A 148 -4.43 1.24 6.98
N ALA A 149 -3.89 1.24 5.77
CA ALA A 149 -3.87 0.07 4.89
C ALA A 149 -2.58 -0.73 5.04
N PHE A 150 -1.41 -0.11 4.98
CA PHE A 150 -0.11 -0.79 4.83
C PHE A 150 0.67 -0.99 6.14
N THR A 151 0.04 -0.84 7.31
CA THR A 151 0.73 -1.05 8.60
C THR A 151 0.05 -2.14 9.43
N PHE A 152 -0.62 -1.79 10.52
CA PHE A 152 -1.12 -2.73 11.51
C PHE A 152 -2.09 -3.76 10.94
N THR A 153 -2.99 -3.39 10.05
CA THR A 153 -3.93 -4.34 9.43
C THR A 153 -3.28 -5.22 8.37
N MET A 154 -2.18 -4.78 7.74
CA MET A 154 -1.45 -5.59 6.77
C MET A 154 -0.60 -6.66 7.44
N THR A 155 0.00 -6.36 8.59
CA THR A 155 1.12 -7.17 9.13
C THR A 155 0.99 -7.62 10.57
N ALA A 156 0.23 -6.93 11.42
CA ALA A 156 0.28 -7.13 12.86
C ALA A 156 -1.04 -7.62 13.45
N LEU A 157 -2.17 -7.20 12.88
CA LEU A 157 -3.48 -7.48 13.44
C LEU A 157 -3.80 -8.97 13.26
N PRO A 158 -3.99 -9.73 14.35
CA PRO A 158 -4.26 -11.17 14.26
C PRO A 158 -5.48 -11.43 13.39
N GLY A 159 -5.38 -12.42 12.52
CA GLY A 159 -6.48 -12.77 11.61
C GLY A 159 -6.55 -11.96 10.33
N SER A 160 -5.60 -11.07 10.08
CA SER A 160 -5.57 -10.31 8.85
C SER A 160 -5.53 -11.25 7.62
N PRO A 161 -6.45 -11.07 6.65
CA PRO A 161 -6.50 -11.85 5.41
C PRO A 161 -5.50 -11.36 4.35
N GLN A 162 -4.61 -10.41 4.69
CA GLN A 162 -3.68 -9.81 3.73
C GLN A 162 -2.52 -10.75 3.40
N ILE A 163 -2.00 -10.69 2.17
CA ILE A 163 -1.01 -11.70 1.72
C ILE A 163 0.29 -11.59 2.49
N GLN A 164 0.63 -10.38 2.92
CA GLN A 164 1.79 -10.09 3.75
C GLN A 164 1.70 -10.80 5.10
N ASN A 165 0.48 -11.03 5.61
CA ASN A 165 0.23 -11.81 6.81
C ASN A 165 0.12 -13.32 6.53
N LEU A 166 -0.48 -13.71 5.39
CA LEU A 166 -0.75 -15.12 5.06
C LEU A 166 0.43 -15.88 4.43
N ILE A 167 1.33 -15.21 3.68
CA ILE A 167 2.49 -15.88 3.08
C ILE A 167 3.40 -16.49 4.16
N PRO A 168 3.80 -15.75 5.22
CA PRO A 168 4.67 -16.29 6.26
C PRO A 168 4.12 -17.53 6.98
N THR A 169 2.80 -17.64 7.13
CA THR A 169 2.19 -18.76 7.88
C THR A 169 2.51 -20.12 7.25
N GLN A 170 2.61 -20.16 5.93
CA GLN A 170 2.98 -21.37 5.18
C GLN A 170 4.43 -21.80 5.44
N TYR A 171 5.34 -20.85 5.64
CA TYR A 171 6.76 -21.14 5.89
C TYR A 171 7.03 -21.48 7.35
N PHE A 172 6.30 -20.85 8.28
CA PHE A 172 6.48 -21.06 9.72
C PHE A 172 5.57 -22.14 10.31
N GLY A 173 4.66 -22.72 9.53
CA GLY A 173 3.72 -23.74 10.01
C GLY A 173 2.73 -23.20 11.03
N THR A 174 2.39 -21.91 10.95
CA THR A 174 1.43 -21.24 11.83
C THR A 174 0.10 -20.99 11.13
N ASP A 175 -0.88 -20.43 11.84
CA ASP A 175 -2.12 -19.93 11.24
C ASP A 175 -2.17 -18.39 11.26
N ALA A 176 -3.22 -17.81 10.66
CA ALA A 176 -3.40 -16.36 10.58
C ALA A 176 -3.67 -15.70 11.94
N MET A 177 -4.08 -16.47 12.95
CA MET A 177 -4.39 -16.01 14.31
C MET A 177 -3.23 -16.20 15.28
N ALA A 178 -2.09 -16.72 14.80
CA ALA A 178 -0.93 -17.02 15.62
C ALA A 178 -0.41 -15.76 16.36
N ALA A 179 0.07 -15.98 17.60
CA ALA A 179 0.64 -14.96 18.47
C ALA A 179 -0.25 -13.71 18.70
N PRO A 180 -1.51 -13.86 19.15
CA PRO A 180 -2.47 -12.76 19.22
C PRO A 180 -2.07 -11.63 20.17
N ILE A 181 -1.38 -11.95 21.28
CA ILE A 181 -0.89 -10.93 22.23
C ILE A 181 0.19 -10.06 21.58
N MET A 182 1.14 -10.67 20.86
CA MET A 182 2.18 -9.92 20.14
C MET A 182 1.58 -9.12 18.98
N GLY A 183 0.62 -9.71 18.25
CA GLY A 183 -0.07 -9.03 17.16
C GLY A 183 -0.84 -7.80 17.63
N LEU A 184 -1.66 -7.93 18.68
CA LEU A 184 -2.43 -6.80 19.23
C LEU A 184 -1.53 -5.69 19.79
N THR A 185 -0.44 -6.04 20.47
CA THR A 185 0.51 -5.03 20.98
C THR A 185 1.23 -4.30 19.85
N ALA A 186 1.71 -5.02 18.83
CA ALA A 186 2.29 -4.41 17.64
C ALA A 186 1.27 -3.55 16.88
N SER A 187 0.02 -4.00 16.73
CA SER A 187 -1.05 -3.23 16.10
C SER A 187 -1.34 -1.94 16.85
N ALA A 188 -1.39 -1.97 18.19
CA ALA A 188 -1.60 -0.78 19.00
C ALA A 188 -0.47 0.23 18.78
N VAL A 189 0.79 -0.21 18.81
CA VAL A 189 1.95 0.66 18.59
C VAL A 189 1.91 1.29 17.19
N LEU A 190 1.65 0.48 16.15
CA LEU A 190 1.56 0.95 14.78
C LEU A 190 0.39 1.92 14.55
N PHE A 191 -0.78 1.62 15.10
CA PHE A 191 -1.97 2.48 14.99
C PHE A 191 -1.78 3.81 15.74
N PHE A 192 -1.52 3.76 17.05
CA PHE A 192 -1.40 4.96 17.87
C PHE A 192 -0.16 5.77 17.48
N GLY A 193 0.99 5.11 17.24
CA GLY A 193 2.21 5.77 16.80
C GLY A 193 2.07 6.41 15.42
N GLY A 194 1.44 5.71 14.46
CA GLY A 194 1.19 6.22 13.11
C GLY A 194 0.24 7.42 13.11
N VAL A 195 -0.90 7.32 13.81
CA VAL A 195 -1.85 8.43 13.95
C VAL A 195 -1.23 9.61 14.69
N ALA A 196 -0.52 9.39 15.80
CA ALA A 196 0.16 10.44 16.55
C ALA A 196 1.22 11.16 15.71
N TYR A 197 2.00 10.42 14.91
CA TYR A 197 2.97 10.99 14.00
C TYR A 197 2.30 11.83 12.91
N LEU A 198 1.24 11.32 12.28
CA LEU A 198 0.51 12.06 11.25
C LEU A 198 -0.15 13.33 11.82
N GLU A 199 -0.66 13.27 13.05
CA GLU A 199 -1.20 14.42 13.77
C GLU A 199 -0.11 15.45 14.13
N TYR A 200 1.07 15.00 14.56
CA TYR A 200 2.23 15.86 14.74
C TYR A 200 2.64 16.55 13.42
N ARG A 201 2.67 15.80 12.32
CA ARG A 201 2.95 16.36 10.98
C ARG A 201 1.87 17.31 10.51
N ARG A 202 0.60 17.08 10.86
CA ARG A 202 -0.52 18.02 10.61
C ARG A 202 -0.28 19.34 11.29
N LYS A 203 0.08 19.35 12.58
CA LYS A 203 0.33 20.58 13.36
C LYS A 203 1.50 21.39 12.80
N ASN A 204 2.52 20.71 12.28
CA ASN A 204 3.75 21.35 11.78
C ASN A 204 3.70 21.68 10.28
N MET A 205 2.66 21.27 9.56
CA MET A 205 2.46 21.69 8.18
C MET A 205 1.60 22.96 8.18
N PRO A 206 2.10 24.10 7.68
CA PRO A 206 1.23 25.21 7.37
C PRO A 206 0.18 24.72 6.36
N ILE A 207 -1.07 25.12 6.57
CA ILE A 207 -2.17 24.95 5.62
C ILE A 207 -1.76 25.78 4.41
N THR A 208 -0.96 25.17 3.52
CA THR A 208 -0.54 25.84 2.30
C THR A 208 -1.76 25.89 1.43
N ALA A 209 -2.49 27.01 1.54
CA ALA A 209 -3.44 27.42 0.54
C ALA A 209 -2.79 27.20 -0.85
N SER A 210 -3.57 26.61 -1.76
CA SER A 210 -3.47 26.83 -3.21
C SER A 210 -2.21 26.41 -4.00
N ILE A 211 -1.20 25.70 -3.46
CA ILE A 211 -0.11 25.21 -4.34
C ILE A 211 -0.55 23.93 -5.09
N LEU A 212 -0.96 24.18 -6.33
CA LEU A 212 -1.27 23.27 -7.46
C LEU A 212 -2.74 22.83 -7.55
N LEU A 213 -3.57 23.80 -7.91
CA LEU A 213 -4.66 23.68 -8.90
C LEU A 213 -4.14 23.35 -10.32
N ASN A 214 -2.85 22.99 -10.47
CA ASN A 214 -2.14 22.78 -11.74
C ASN A 214 -1.23 21.54 -11.70
N LEU A 215 -1.72 20.41 -11.19
CA LEU A 215 -1.25 19.14 -11.73
C LEU A 215 -2.25 18.75 -12.79
N LYS A 216 -2.03 19.29 -14.00
CA LYS A 216 -2.45 18.65 -15.26
C LYS A 216 -2.17 17.17 -15.06
N ILE A 217 -3.23 16.40 -14.92
CA ILE A 217 -3.24 14.97 -15.10
C ILE A 217 -2.68 14.79 -16.52
N ARG A 218 -1.39 14.41 -16.62
CA ARG A 218 -0.88 13.71 -17.78
C ARG A 218 -1.26 12.25 -17.56
N LEU A 219 -2.51 11.95 -17.85
CA LEU A 219 -3.02 10.67 -18.32
C LEU A 219 -3.97 11.00 -19.46
#